data_AF-A0A8J3EMG2-F1
#
_entry.id   AF-A0A8J3EMG2-F1
#
_cell.length_a   1.000
_cell.length_b   1.000
_cell.length_c   1.000
_cell.angle_alpha   90.00
_cell.angle_beta   90.00
_cell.angle_gamma   90.00
#
_symmetry.space_group_name_H-M   'P 1'
#
loop_
_entity.id
_entity.type
_entity.pdbx_description
1 polymer ?
#
loop_
_entity_poly.entity_id
_entity_poly.type
_entity_poly.pdbx_seq_one_letter_code
_entity_poly.pdbx_strand_id
1 'polypeptide(L)'
;MIFAEKLKKERKDKGWSQDELAEKLFVSRQSVSKWENGQNYPSIEILIKLSDLFNVTIDELLRSDQELTEKVIKDSKQLAHPKLKALFDVLFLIGLVLLIVKIVIIILNKFTSLDMTLYGGSFFWNFGPLIVMIGSGIGSGVVKDKYKEE
;
A
#
# COMPACT_ATOMS: atom_id res chain seq x y z
N MET A 1 4.23 -17.41 24.94
CA MET A 1 5.13 -16.29 25.22
C MET A 1 4.86 -15.25 24.17
N ILE A 2 4.39 -14.06 24.55
CA ILE A 2 3.97 -13.02 23.59
C ILE A 2 5.24 -12.40 22.97
N PHE A 3 5.15 -11.75 21.79
CA PHE A 3 6.30 -11.20 21.07
C PHE A 3 7.25 -10.38 21.95
N ALA A 4 6.69 -9.50 22.78
CA ALA A 4 7.43 -8.62 23.70
C ALA A 4 8.37 -9.40 24.65
N GLU A 5 7.86 -10.49 25.24
CA GLU A 5 8.62 -11.35 26.12
C GLU A 5 9.73 -12.09 25.35
N LYS A 6 9.42 -12.54 24.12
CA LYS A 6 10.38 -13.23 23.25
C LYS A 6 11.54 -12.35 22.84
N LEU A 7 11.25 -11.15 22.37
CA LEU A 7 12.27 -10.16 22.04
C LEU A 7 13.20 -9.91 23.23
N LYS A 8 12.62 -9.72 24.42
CA LYS A 8 13.38 -9.46 25.65
C LYS A 8 14.23 -10.65 26.07
N LYS A 9 13.73 -11.88 25.90
CA LYS A 9 14.47 -13.11 26.19
C LYS A 9 15.66 -13.25 25.24
N GLU A 10 15.43 -13.24 23.92
CA GLU A 10 16.49 -13.39 22.92
C GLU A 10 17.60 -12.34 23.09
N ARG A 11 17.22 -11.08 23.35
CA ARG A 11 18.19 -10.02 23.64
C ARG A 11 19.05 -10.33 24.86
N LYS A 12 18.42 -10.77 25.96
CA LYS A 12 19.13 -11.11 27.20
C LYS A 12 20.01 -12.34 27.04
N ASP A 13 19.56 -13.34 26.29
CA ASP A 13 20.32 -14.56 26.01
C ASP A 13 21.59 -14.25 25.20
N LYS A 14 21.57 -13.18 24.39
CA LYS A 14 22.74 -12.63 23.70
C LYS A 14 23.58 -11.67 24.55
N GLY A 15 23.15 -11.34 25.77
CA GLY A 15 23.83 -10.41 26.68
C GLY A 15 23.73 -8.93 26.28
N TRP A 16 22.82 -8.57 25.38
CA TRP A 16 22.70 -7.19 24.88
C TRP A 16 21.82 -6.32 25.78
N SER A 17 22.15 -5.05 25.88
CA SER A 17 21.29 -3.98 26.38
C SER A 17 20.26 -3.56 25.32
N GLN A 18 19.21 -2.82 25.73
CA GLN A 18 18.23 -2.28 24.80
C GLN A 18 18.88 -1.30 23.80
N ASP A 19 19.91 -0.57 24.24
CA ASP A 19 20.69 0.35 23.40
C ASP A 19 21.48 -0.41 22.33
N GLU A 20 22.18 -1.49 22.70
CA GLU A 20 22.92 -2.32 21.74
C GLU A 20 22.00 -2.99 20.70
N LEU A 21 20.81 -3.46 21.11
CA LEU A 21 19.85 -4.00 20.15
C LEU A 21 19.31 -2.91 19.21
N ALA A 22 19.07 -1.71 19.75
CA ALA A 22 18.63 -0.56 18.97
C ALA A 22 19.68 -0.16 17.92
N GLU A 23 20.96 -0.14 18.29
CA GLU A 23 22.07 0.12 17.37
C GLU A 23 22.14 -0.93 16.26
N LYS A 24 22.05 -2.22 16.58
CA LYS A 24 22.06 -3.32 15.59
C LYS A 24 20.92 -3.25 14.58
N LEU A 25 19.77 -2.72 15.01
CA LEU A 25 18.57 -2.59 14.18
C LEU A 25 18.46 -1.22 13.50
N PHE A 26 19.36 -0.28 13.79
CA PHE A 26 19.31 1.11 13.34
C PHE A 26 17.99 1.82 13.72
N VAL A 27 17.55 1.63 14.97
CA VAL A 27 16.34 2.24 15.54
C VAL A 27 16.67 2.95 16.85
N SER A 28 15.70 3.70 17.41
CA SER A 28 15.91 4.28 18.74
C SER A 28 15.74 3.25 19.85
N ARG A 29 16.47 3.43 20.95
CA ARG A 29 16.26 2.67 22.20
C ARG A 29 14.81 2.72 22.68
N GLN A 30 14.12 3.85 22.51
CA GLN A 30 12.71 3.96 22.90
C GLN A 30 11.84 2.98 22.11
N SER A 31 12.13 2.75 20.82
CA SER A 31 11.39 1.76 20.03
C SER A 31 11.56 0.35 20.60
N VAL A 32 12.79 -0.06 20.89
CA VAL A 32 13.08 -1.36 21.54
C VAL A 32 12.37 -1.49 22.88
N SER A 33 12.40 -0.44 23.71
CA SER A 33 11.70 -0.42 24.99
C SER A 33 10.18 -0.57 24.83
N LYS A 34 9.56 0.12 23.86
CA LYS A 34 8.14 -0.01 23.59
C LYS A 34 7.76 -1.43 23.16
N TRP A 35 8.58 -2.07 22.31
CA TRP A 35 8.36 -3.45 21.87
C TRP A 35 8.46 -4.44 23.02
N GLU A 36 9.50 -4.34 23.85
CA GLU A 36 9.69 -5.24 25.00
C GLU A 36 8.65 -5.06 26.11
N ASN A 37 7.96 -3.92 26.12
CA ASN A 37 6.87 -3.62 27.05
C ASN A 37 5.48 -3.83 26.42
N GLY A 38 5.39 -4.35 25.19
CA GLY A 38 4.12 -4.61 24.51
C GLY A 38 3.30 -3.36 24.16
N GLN A 39 3.93 -2.18 24.13
CA GLN A 39 3.24 -0.92 23.83
C GLN A 39 2.97 -0.72 22.32
N ASN A 40 3.79 -1.34 21.47
CA ASN A 40 3.59 -1.39 20.03
C ASN A 40 4.39 -2.56 19.42
N TYR A 41 4.23 -2.74 18.12
CA TYR A 41 4.94 -3.75 17.33
C TYR A 41 5.89 -3.12 16.30
N PRO A 42 7.03 -3.78 15.99
CA PRO A 42 7.92 -3.36 14.92
C PRO A 42 7.27 -3.47 13.52
N SER A 43 7.92 -2.90 12.51
CA SER A 43 7.56 -3.12 11.10
C SER A 43 8.00 -4.51 10.64
N ILE A 44 7.43 -4.99 9.52
CA ILE A 44 7.82 -6.28 8.92
C ILE A 44 9.32 -6.34 8.57
N GLU A 45 9.90 -5.22 8.14
CA GLU A 45 11.34 -5.11 7.84
C GLU A 45 12.19 -5.36 9.11
N ILE A 46 11.79 -4.78 10.24
CA ILE A 46 12.49 -5.00 11.50
C ILE A 46 12.30 -6.43 12.01
N LEU A 47 11.11 -7.03 11.81
CA LEU A 47 10.89 -8.44 12.13
C LEU A 47 11.81 -9.38 11.35
N ILE A 48 12.06 -9.09 10.07
CA ILE A 48 13.03 -9.83 9.25
C ILE A 48 14.46 -9.66 9.82
N LYS A 49 14.86 -8.44 10.16
CA LYS A 49 16.18 -8.20 10.77
C LYS A 49 16.33 -8.91 12.12
N LEU A 50 15.26 -8.97 12.91
CA LEU A 50 15.22 -9.70 14.18
C LEU A 50 15.36 -11.21 13.97
N SER A 51 14.68 -11.78 12.96
CA SER A 51 14.84 -13.21 12.63
C SER A 51 16.29 -13.53 12.25
N ASP A 52 16.94 -12.65 11.48
CA ASP A 52 18.35 -12.82 11.10
C ASP A 52 19.30 -12.67 12.30
N LEU A 53 19.09 -11.65 13.14
CA LEU A 53 19.93 -11.37 14.32
C LEU A 53 19.88 -12.48 15.37
N PHE A 54 18.69 -13.07 15.57
CA PHE A 54 18.48 -14.12 16.57
C PHE A 54 18.57 -15.54 15.98
N ASN A 55 18.69 -15.67 14.65
CA ASN A 55 18.71 -16.96 13.95
C ASN A 55 17.47 -17.81 14.28
N VAL A 56 16.30 -17.17 14.23
CA VAL A 56 14.97 -17.78 14.41
C VAL A 56 14.11 -17.51 13.20
N THR A 57 13.06 -18.30 12.96
CA THR A 57 12.15 -17.99 11.86
C THR A 57 11.21 -16.82 12.20
N ILE A 58 10.70 -16.12 11.18
CA ILE A 58 9.65 -15.10 11.40
C ILE A 58 8.40 -15.73 11.99
N ASP A 59 8.01 -16.91 11.53
CA ASP A 59 6.88 -17.68 12.07
C ASP A 59 7.00 -17.88 13.59
N GLU A 60 8.19 -18.20 14.08
CA GLU A 60 8.49 -18.31 15.49
C GLU A 60 8.37 -16.99 16.27
N LEU A 61 8.60 -15.84 15.64
CA LEU A 61 8.40 -14.52 16.26
C LEU A 61 6.91 -14.14 16.31
N LEU A 62 6.10 -14.62 15.36
CA LEU A 62 4.70 -14.21 15.17
C LEU A 62 3.68 -15.15 15.84
N ARG A 63 3.89 -16.47 15.81
CA ARG A 63 2.84 -17.48 16.09
C ARG A 63 2.16 -17.38 17.45
N SER A 64 2.83 -16.79 18.42
CA SER A 64 2.33 -16.67 19.78
C SER A 64 1.64 -15.32 20.05
N ASP A 65 1.49 -14.48 19.03
CA ASP A 65 0.97 -13.12 19.12
C ASP A 65 0.03 -12.84 17.92
N GLN A 66 -1.27 -12.98 18.18
CA GLN A 66 -2.31 -12.82 17.16
C GLN A 66 -2.38 -11.38 16.64
N GLU A 67 -2.25 -10.38 17.52
CA GLU A 67 -2.30 -8.97 17.13
C GLU A 67 -1.12 -8.60 16.23
N LEU A 68 0.08 -9.09 16.54
CA LEU A 68 1.24 -8.92 15.68
C LEU A 68 1.03 -9.59 14.33
N THR A 69 0.48 -10.82 14.32
CA THR A 69 0.19 -11.55 13.09
C THR A 69 -0.80 -10.79 12.20
N GLU A 70 -1.89 -10.28 12.79
CA GLU A 70 -2.87 -9.46 12.08
C GLU A 70 -2.26 -8.17 11.54
N LYS A 71 -1.41 -7.49 12.32
CA LYS A 71 -0.67 -6.31 11.86
C LYS A 71 0.22 -6.64 10.67
N VAL A 72 0.98 -7.73 10.70
CA VAL A 72 1.85 -8.14 9.60
C VAL A 72 1.04 -8.44 8.33
N ILE A 73 -0.09 -9.12 8.44
CA ILE A 73 -1.01 -9.38 7.32
C ILE A 73 -1.60 -8.08 6.77
N LYS A 74 -1.89 -7.11 7.64
CA LYS A 74 -2.39 -5.80 7.22
C LYS A 74 -1.31 -4.99 6.50
N ASP A 75 -0.10 -4.95 7.05
CA ASP A 75 1.05 -4.26 6.47
C ASP A 75 1.39 -4.86 5.09
N SER A 76 1.34 -6.19 4.94
CA SER A 76 1.58 -6.86 3.66
C SER A 76 0.51 -6.52 2.60
N LYS A 77 -0.77 -6.47 2.98
CA LYS A 77 -1.86 -6.04 2.08
C LYS A 77 -1.72 -4.59 1.63
N GLN A 78 -1.20 -3.71 2.49
CA GLN A 78 -0.95 -2.32 2.12
C GLN A 78 0.23 -2.18 1.14
N LEU A 79 1.29 -2.96 1.34
CA LEU A 79 2.41 -3.06 0.39
C LEU A 79 1.98 -3.66 -0.95
N ALA A 80 0.99 -4.55 -0.91
CA ALA A 80 0.41 -5.17 -2.10
C ALA A 80 -0.46 -4.22 -2.93
N HIS A 81 -0.73 -2.97 -2.50
CA HIS A 81 -1.34 -1.99 -3.39
C HIS A 81 -0.35 -1.54 -4.47
N PRO A 82 -0.51 -1.98 -5.72
CA PRO A 82 0.50 -1.77 -6.72
C PRO A 82 0.38 -0.37 -7.30
N LYS A 83 1.52 0.31 -7.47
CA LYS A 83 1.61 1.60 -8.16
C LYS A 83 0.88 1.57 -9.52
N LEU A 84 0.89 0.41 -10.18
CA LEU A 84 0.21 0.19 -11.46
C LEU A 84 -1.32 0.22 -11.36
N LYS A 85 -1.92 -0.31 -10.29
CA LYS A 85 -3.38 -0.19 -10.08
C LYS A 85 -3.76 1.27 -9.84
N ALA A 86 -2.97 1.97 -9.01
CA ALA A 86 -3.20 3.40 -8.75
C ALA A 86 -3.13 4.23 -10.05
N LEU A 87 -2.19 3.91 -10.95
CA LEU A 87 -2.12 4.52 -12.28
C LEU A 87 -3.41 4.32 -13.07
N PHE A 88 -3.93 3.09 -13.15
CA PHE A 88 -5.19 2.80 -13.85
C PHE A 88 -6.40 3.52 -13.22
N ASP A 89 -6.47 3.58 -11.90
CA ASP A 89 -7.55 4.30 -11.20
C ASP A 89 -7.51 5.81 -11.52
N VAL A 90 -6.33 6.43 -11.58
CA VAL A 90 -6.16 7.84 -11.97
C VAL A 90 -6.55 8.06 -13.44
N LEU A 91 -6.13 7.18 -14.35
CA LEU A 91 -6.50 7.27 -15.78
C LEU A 91 -8.02 7.18 -15.98
N PHE A 92 -8.69 6.33 -15.20
CA PHE A 92 -10.15 6.22 -15.23
C PHE A 92 -10.82 7.55 -14.83
N LEU A 93 -10.34 8.18 -13.75
CA LEU A 93 -10.86 9.47 -13.29
C LEU A 93 -10.63 10.59 -14.31
N ILE A 94 -9.47 10.62 -14.96
CA ILE A 94 -9.20 11.58 -16.04
C ILE A 94 -10.21 11.41 -17.18
N GLY A 95 -10.48 10.16 -17.59
CA GLY A 95 -11.48 9.86 -18.61
C GLY A 95 -12.88 10.35 -18.23
N LEU A 96 -13.29 10.14 -16.97
CA LEU A 96 -14.57 10.63 -16.43
C LEU A 96 -14.66 12.16 -16.48
N VAL A 97 -13.61 12.86 -16.05
CA VAL A 97 -13.57 14.33 -16.07
C VAL A 97 -13.68 14.86 -17.50
N LEU A 98 -12.94 14.29 -18.45
CA LEU A 98 -13.03 14.67 -19.86
C LEU A 98 -14.44 14.46 -20.44
N LEU A 99 -15.12 13.39 -20.04
CA LEU A 99 -16.50 13.11 -20.44
C LEU A 99 -17.47 14.15 -19.88
N ILE A 100 -17.35 14.49 -18.60
CA ILE A 100 -18.17 15.54 -17.95
C ILE A 100 -17.95 16.89 -18.64
N VAL A 101 -16.69 17.28 -18.87
CA VAL A 101 -16.35 18.53 -19.58
C VAL A 101 -17.01 18.57 -20.96
N LYS A 102 -16.95 17.46 -21.71
CA LYS A 102 -17.59 17.34 -23.02
C LYS A 102 -19.11 17.52 -22.94
N ILE A 103 -19.78 16.89 -21.97
CA ILE A 103 -21.22 17.05 -21.76
C ILE A 103 -21.56 18.50 -21.43
N VAL A 104 -20.79 19.13 -20.54
CA VAL A 104 -21.01 20.53 -20.16
C VAL A 104 -20.88 21.45 -21.37
N ILE A 105 -19.87 21.28 -22.22
CA ILE A 105 -19.71 22.07 -23.45
C ILE A 105 -20.90 21.87 -24.39
N ILE A 106 -21.37 20.63 -24.59
CA ILE A 106 -22.55 20.33 -25.43
C ILE A 106 -23.80 21.04 -24.89
N ILE A 107 -24.00 21.02 -23.57
CA ILE A 107 -25.12 21.71 -22.92
C ILE A 107 -24.99 23.23 -23.12
N LEU A 108 -23.82 23.80 -22.85
CA LEU A 108 -23.58 25.24 -23.01
C LEU A 108 -23.83 25.71 -24.43
N ASN A 109 -23.37 24.98 -25.45
CA ASN A 109 -23.61 25.32 -26.85
C ASN A 109 -25.09 25.24 -27.25
N LYS A 110 -25.90 24.46 -26.52
CA LYS A 110 -27.36 24.39 -26.78
C LYS A 110 -28.12 25.57 -26.16
N PHE A 111 -27.65 26.07 -25.01
CA PHE A 111 -28.33 27.12 -24.26
C PHE A 111 -27.78 28.53 -24.53
N THR A 112 -26.57 28.64 -25.07
CA THR A 112 -25.92 29.90 -25.43
C THR A 112 -25.64 29.92 -26.92
N SER A 113 -25.54 31.10 -27.53
CA SER A 113 -25.09 31.25 -28.93
C SER A 113 -23.56 31.11 -29.07
N LEU A 114 -22.91 30.42 -28.13
CA LEU A 114 -21.48 30.13 -28.18
C LEU A 114 -21.27 28.88 -29.04
N ASP A 115 -20.54 29.02 -30.15
CA ASP A 115 -20.12 27.89 -30.99
C ASP A 115 -18.75 27.36 -30.53
N MET A 116 -18.67 26.86 -29.29
CA MET A 116 -17.44 26.23 -28.80
C MET A 116 -17.31 24.82 -29.38
N THR A 117 -16.50 24.67 -30.43
CA THR A 117 -16.17 23.34 -30.96
C THR A 117 -14.99 22.76 -30.21
N LEU A 118 -15.16 21.57 -29.63
CA LEU A 118 -14.03 20.74 -29.21
C LEU A 118 -13.30 20.31 -30.49
N TYR A 119 -12.09 20.83 -30.71
CA TYR A 119 -11.26 20.45 -31.86
C TYR A 119 -11.01 18.94 -31.82
N GLY A 120 -11.67 18.18 -32.70
CA GLY A 120 -11.75 16.74 -32.53
C GLY A 120 -12.71 16.03 -33.47
N GLY A 121 -12.62 16.28 -34.78
CA GLY A 121 -13.41 15.55 -35.79
C GLY A 121 -13.00 14.08 -35.98
N SER A 122 -11.85 13.67 -35.42
CA SER A 122 -11.39 12.28 -35.51
C SER A 122 -12.12 11.40 -34.47
N PHE A 123 -12.45 10.16 -34.87
CA PHE A 123 -13.04 9.12 -34.03
C PHE A 123 -12.38 9.03 -32.65
N PHE A 124 -11.05 9.14 -32.59
CA PHE A 124 -10.27 9.08 -31.35
C PHE A 124 -10.59 10.21 -30.37
N TRP A 125 -10.93 11.40 -30.83
CA TRP A 125 -11.31 12.50 -29.93
C TRP A 125 -12.72 12.34 -29.39
N ASN A 126 -13.60 11.66 -30.14
CA ASN A 126 -14.96 11.42 -29.72
C ASN A 126 -15.09 10.28 -28.72
N PHE A 127 -14.35 9.19 -28.94
CA PHE A 127 -14.39 7.99 -28.13
C PHE A 127 -13.18 7.82 -27.20
N GLY A 128 -12.17 8.67 -27.31
CA GLY A 128 -10.95 8.62 -26.50
C GLY A 128 -11.18 8.50 -25.00
N PRO A 129 -12.00 9.35 -24.38
CA PRO A 129 -12.32 9.23 -22.95
C PRO A 129 -12.94 7.87 -22.60
N LEU A 130 -13.83 7.35 -23.44
CA LEU A 130 -14.47 6.04 -23.23
C LEU A 130 -13.47 4.89 -23.37
N ILE A 131 -12.59 4.95 -24.38
CA ILE A 131 -11.53 3.96 -24.62
C ILE A 131 -10.56 3.94 -23.43
N VAL A 132 -10.15 5.11 -22.95
CA VAL A 132 -9.30 5.24 -21.76
C VAL A 132 -9.97 4.62 -20.54
N MET A 133 -11.25 4.94 -20.29
CA MET A 133 -11.99 4.38 -19.16
C MET A 133 -12.17 2.86 -19.22
N ILE A 134 -12.48 2.30 -20.39
CA ILE A 134 -12.62 0.85 -20.57
C ILE A 134 -11.26 0.17 -20.34
N GLY A 135 -10.21 0.67 -20.99
CA GLY A 135 -8.87 0.10 -20.86
C GLY A 135 -8.34 0.18 -19.43
N SER A 136 -8.56 1.31 -18.75
CA SER A 136 -8.12 1.48 -17.36
C SER A 136 -8.97 0.69 -16.38
N GLY A 137 -10.27 0.54 -16.61
CA GLY A 137 -11.15 -0.30 -15.80
C GLY A 137 -10.75 -1.78 -15.87
N ILE A 138 -10.50 -2.29 -17.07
CA ILE A 138 -10.00 -3.66 -17.28
C ILE A 138 -8.62 -3.81 -16.63
N GLY A 139 -7.69 -2.87 -16.88
CA GLY A 139 -6.34 -2.90 -16.30
C GLY A 139 -6.33 -2.90 -14.77
N SER A 140 -7.14 -2.04 -14.13
CA SER A 140 -7.29 -2.01 -12.67
C SER A 140 -7.84 -3.34 -12.13
N GLY A 141 -8.80 -3.95 -12.83
CA GLY A 141 -9.35 -5.27 -12.50
C GLY A 141 -8.30 -6.39 -12.58
N VAL A 142 -7.62 -6.52 -13.71
CA VAL A 142 -6.56 -7.53 -13.91
C VAL A 142 -5.47 -7.41 -12.87
N VAL A 143 -5.04 -6.18 -12.57
CA VAL A 143 -4.04 -5.96 -11.52
C VAL A 143 -4.60 -6.38 -10.17
N LYS A 144 -5.82 -5.97 -9.80
CA LYS A 144 -6.43 -6.34 -8.52
C LYS A 144 -6.53 -7.86 -8.32
N ASP A 145 -6.88 -8.59 -9.36
CA ASP A 145 -7.05 -10.05 -9.27
C ASP A 145 -5.71 -10.77 -9.14
N LYS A 146 -4.67 -10.31 -9.84
CA LYS A 146 -3.30 -10.83 -9.67
C LYS A 146 -2.79 -10.73 -8.22
N TYR A 147 -3.14 -9.67 -7.50
CA TYR A 147 -2.76 -9.48 -6.09
C TYR A 147 -3.66 -10.19 -5.07
N LYS A 148 -4.78 -10.78 -5.51
CA LYS A 148 -5.62 -11.62 -4.64
C LYS A 148 -5.20 -13.09 -4.67
N GLU A 149 -4.50 -13.51 -5.72
CA GLU A 149 -4.06 -14.88 -5.93
C GLU A 149 -2.67 -15.18 -5.36
N GLU A 150 -1.90 -14.14 -4.99
CA GLU A 150 -0.62 -14.23 -4.25
C GLU A 150 -0.83 -14.07 -2.73
#